data_AF-A0AAE3ZNR2-F1
#
_entry.id   AF-A0AAE3ZNR2-F1
#
_cell.length_a   1.000
_cell.length_b   1.000
_cell.length_c   1.000
_cell.angle_alpha   90.00
_cell.angle_beta   90.00
_cell.angle_gamma   90.00
#
_symmetry.space_group_name_H-M   'P 1'
#
loop_
_entity.id
_entity.type
_entity.pdbx_description
1 polymer ?
#
loop_
_entity_poly.entity_id
_entity_poly.type
_entity_poly.pdbx_seq_one_letter_code
_entity_poly.pdbx_strand_id
1 'polypeptide(L)'
;MEREGLRARLAERLRAWREEIMTKPDREAVRDFMSEFVHDWGGEDEFRAELRRAMRPDPWRMGYVLRSFEAFMADPPRDGTLAWLVEGYGNWGVDHGTDEKYLEILDRLLRILREEYAGVASPPGPAAAG
;
A
#
# COMPACT_ATOMS: atom_id res chain seq x y z
N MET A 1 7.51 19.54 -32.18
CA MET A 1 6.69 20.36 -31.27
C MET A 1 5.61 19.54 -30.54
N GLU A 2 4.86 18.63 -31.17
CA GLU A 2 3.76 17.90 -30.51
C GLU A 2 4.16 16.93 -29.38
N ARG A 3 5.29 16.21 -29.51
CA ARG A 3 5.75 15.27 -28.48
C ARG A 3 6.13 15.93 -27.15
N GLU A 4 6.63 17.15 -27.21
CA GLU A 4 7.06 17.92 -26.03
C GLU A 4 5.84 18.49 -25.29
N GLY A 5 4.84 18.98 -26.02
CA GLY A 5 3.56 19.41 -25.46
C GLY A 5 2.77 18.27 -24.81
N LEU A 6 2.79 17.06 -25.38
CA LEU A 6 2.17 15.88 -24.76
C LEU A 6 2.86 15.50 -23.44
N ARG A 7 4.21 15.49 -23.42
CA ARG A 7 4.99 15.19 -22.21
C ARG A 7 4.71 16.19 -21.09
N ALA A 8 4.67 17.48 -21.40
CA ALA A 8 4.36 18.53 -20.42
C ALA A 8 2.97 18.33 -19.80
N ARG A 9 1.95 18.06 -20.62
CA ARG A 9 0.59 17.79 -20.12
C ARG A 9 0.50 16.53 -19.25
N LEU A 10 1.21 15.46 -19.63
CA LEU A 10 1.26 14.24 -18.83
C LEU A 10 1.96 14.48 -17.48
N ALA A 11 3.05 15.25 -17.46
CA ALA A 11 3.74 15.61 -16.23
C ALA A 11 2.88 16.49 -15.31
N GLU A 12 2.13 17.45 -15.85
CA GLU A 12 1.19 18.27 -15.10
C GLU A 12 0.05 17.43 -14.53
N ARG A 13 -0.56 16.55 -15.34
CA ARG A 13 -1.60 15.63 -14.88
C ARG A 13 -1.09 14.69 -13.79
N LEU A 14 0.14 14.20 -13.90
CA LEU A 14 0.76 13.37 -12.87
C LEU A 14 0.96 14.15 -11.57
N ARG A 15 1.39 15.41 -11.63
CA ARG A 15 1.54 16.26 -10.43
C ARG A 15 0.20 16.50 -9.74
N ALA A 16 -0.82 16.93 -10.49
CA ALA A 16 -2.16 17.15 -9.94
C ALA A 16 -2.74 15.88 -9.31
N TRP A 17 -2.58 14.73 -9.96
CA TRP A 17 -3.00 13.44 -9.42
C TRP A 17 -2.26 13.08 -8.11
N ARG A 18 -0.96 13.37 -8.02
CA ARG A 18 -0.19 13.15 -6.78
C ARG A 18 -0.66 14.06 -5.65
N GLU A 19 -0.93 15.32 -5.94
CA GLU A 19 -1.47 16.27 -4.95
C GLU A 19 -2.84 15.82 -4.44
N GLU A 20 -3.75 15.41 -5.34
CA GLU A 20 -5.06 14.86 -4.97
C GLU A 20 -4.91 13.66 -4.03
N ILE A 21 -4.04 12.70 -4.37
CA ILE A 21 -3.80 11.52 -3.53
C ILE A 21 -3.25 11.93 -2.16
N MET A 22 -2.33 12.88 -2.08
CA MET A 22 -1.73 13.31 -0.81
C MET A 22 -2.72 14.01 0.12
N THR A 23 -3.90 14.43 -0.37
CA THR A 23 -4.98 15.00 0.46
C THR A 23 -5.97 13.97 0.98
N LYS A 24 -5.88 12.70 0.53
CA LYS A 24 -6.77 11.66 1.00
C LYS A 24 -6.48 11.35 2.49
N PRO A 25 -7.52 11.10 3.30
CA PRO A 25 -7.34 10.60 4.66
C PRO A 25 -6.60 9.26 4.69
N ASP A 26 -5.74 9.04 5.68
CA ASP A 26 -4.94 7.81 5.82
C ASP A 26 -5.81 6.54 5.80
N ARG A 27 -6.96 6.59 6.50
CA ARG A 27 -7.94 5.49 6.51
C ARG A 27 -8.43 5.10 5.10
N GLU A 28 -8.57 6.06 4.19
CA GLU A 28 -9.04 5.79 2.83
C GLU A 28 -7.93 5.16 2.00
N ALA A 29 -6.68 5.58 2.21
CA ALA A 29 -5.52 4.95 1.58
C ALA A 29 -5.36 3.49 2.04
N VAL A 30 -5.54 3.21 3.34
CA VAL A 30 -5.52 1.84 3.88
C VAL A 30 -6.68 1.01 3.32
N ARG A 31 -7.89 1.57 3.29
CA ARG A 31 -9.06 0.91 2.68
C ARG A 31 -8.82 0.54 1.22
N ASP A 32 -8.34 1.50 0.42
CA ASP A 32 -8.06 1.30 -1.01
C ASP A 32 -6.98 0.21 -1.17
N PHE A 33 -5.95 0.20 -0.31
CA PHE A 33 -4.94 -0.85 -0.28
C PHE A 33 -5.52 -2.24 0.04
N MET A 34 -6.35 -2.36 1.08
CA MET A 34 -7.00 -3.62 1.45
C MET A 34 -7.84 -4.16 0.28
N SER A 35 -8.63 -3.28 -0.33
CA SER A 35 -9.49 -3.62 -1.46
C SER A 35 -8.69 -4.04 -2.70
N GLU A 36 -7.54 -3.41 -2.97
CA GLU A 36 -6.79 -3.66 -4.20
C GLU A 36 -5.88 -4.89 -4.08
N PHE A 37 -5.21 -5.07 -2.94
CA PHE A 37 -4.13 -6.06 -2.81
C PHE A 37 -4.44 -7.23 -1.88
N VAL A 38 -5.45 -7.11 -1.02
CA VAL A 38 -5.66 -8.04 0.10
C VAL A 38 -6.93 -8.89 -0.08
N HIS A 39 -7.96 -8.35 -0.73
CA HIS A 39 -9.26 -9.02 -0.90
C HIS A 39 -9.23 -10.40 -1.59
N ASP A 40 -8.27 -10.62 -2.50
CA ASP A 40 -8.10 -11.86 -3.27
C ASP A 40 -6.78 -12.57 -2.90
N TRP A 41 -6.34 -12.40 -1.65
CA TRP A 41 -5.07 -12.95 -1.19
C TRP A 41 -5.09 -14.49 -1.11
N GLY A 42 -4.46 -15.16 -2.08
CA GLY A 42 -4.30 -16.61 -2.10
C GLY A 42 -3.16 -17.16 -1.21
N GLY A 43 -2.22 -16.30 -0.79
CA GLY A 43 -1.10 -16.67 0.09
C GLY A 43 0.06 -15.66 0.09
N GLU A 44 0.90 -15.68 1.13
CA GLU A 44 1.90 -14.62 1.39
C GLU A 44 2.85 -14.37 0.21
N ASP A 45 3.33 -15.43 -0.45
CA ASP A 45 4.24 -15.30 -1.60
C ASP A 45 3.58 -14.60 -2.80
N GLU A 46 2.30 -14.87 -3.04
CA GLU A 46 1.53 -14.23 -4.11
C GLU A 46 1.34 -12.74 -3.85
N PHE A 47 0.99 -12.37 -2.62
CA PHE A 47 0.87 -10.96 -2.23
C PHE A 47 2.20 -10.22 -2.33
N ARG A 48 3.30 -10.81 -1.87
CA ARG A 48 4.64 -10.22 -2.06
C ARG A 48 4.95 -10.01 -3.54
N ALA A 49 4.63 -10.99 -4.40
CA ALA A 49 4.84 -10.87 -5.82
C ALA A 49 4.00 -9.74 -6.46
N GLU A 50 2.73 -9.63 -6.08
CA GLU A 50 1.83 -8.56 -6.53
C GLU A 50 2.28 -7.18 -6.05
N LEU A 51 2.71 -7.05 -4.79
CA LEU A 51 3.32 -5.81 -4.28
C LEU A 51 4.54 -5.39 -5.10
N ARG A 52 5.49 -6.31 -5.37
CA ARG A 52 6.65 -6.02 -6.23
C ARG A 52 6.24 -5.62 -7.64
N ARG A 53 5.19 -6.22 -8.18
CA ARG A 53 4.65 -5.88 -9.51
C ARG A 53 4.05 -4.48 -9.53
N ALA A 54 3.31 -4.10 -8.50
CA ALA A 54 2.71 -2.77 -8.37
C ALA A 54 3.72 -1.67 -8.06
N MET A 55 4.77 -1.97 -7.29
CA MET A 55 5.83 -1.01 -6.95
C MET A 55 6.73 -0.66 -8.14
N ARG A 56 6.96 -1.58 -9.08
CA ARG A 56 7.86 -1.36 -10.23
C ARG A 56 7.49 -0.15 -11.10
N PRO A 57 6.23 0.01 -11.57
CA PRO A 57 5.85 1.14 -12.40
C PRO A 57 5.72 2.46 -11.62
N ASP A 58 5.37 2.42 -10.33
CA ASP A 58 5.19 3.62 -9.51
C ASP A 58 5.53 3.38 -8.02
N PRO A 59 6.83 3.40 -7.66
CA PRO A 59 7.25 3.25 -6.28
C PRO A 59 6.83 4.45 -5.41
N TRP A 60 6.50 5.60 -6.01
CA TRP A 60 6.02 6.74 -5.25
C TRP A 60 4.65 6.47 -4.64
N ARG A 61 3.71 5.90 -5.41
CA ARG A 61 2.36 5.57 -4.93
C ARG A 61 2.41 4.57 -3.77
N MET A 62 3.26 3.54 -3.86
CA MET A 62 3.42 2.56 -2.79
C MET A 62 4.09 3.15 -1.54
N GLY A 63 5.00 4.11 -1.72
CA GLY A 63 5.57 4.87 -0.59
C GLY A 63 4.53 5.75 0.11
N TYR A 64 3.56 6.32 -0.63
CA TYR A 64 2.43 7.03 -0.05
C TYR A 64 1.53 6.09 0.77
N VAL A 65 1.17 4.93 0.21
CA VAL A 65 0.36 3.92 0.91
C VAL A 65 1.05 3.46 2.18
N LEU A 66 2.36 3.16 2.12
CA LEU A 66 3.14 2.77 3.31
C LEU A 66 3.06 3.83 4.42
N ARG A 67 3.31 5.11 4.10
CA ARG A 67 3.22 6.19 5.10
C ARG A 67 1.82 6.33 5.69
N SER A 68 0.79 6.22 4.85
CA SER A 68 -0.60 6.32 5.29
C SER A 68 -0.97 5.16 6.23
N PHE A 69 -0.48 3.96 5.92
CA PHE A 69 -0.70 2.77 6.74
C PHE A 69 0.08 2.87 8.06
N GLU A 70 1.31 3.38 8.05
CA GLU A 70 2.07 3.65 9.27
C GLU A 70 1.37 4.69 10.16
N ALA A 71 0.85 5.78 9.58
CA ALA A 71 0.10 6.78 10.32
C ALA A 71 -1.20 6.21 10.92
N PHE A 72 -1.95 5.44 10.14
CA PHE A 72 -3.14 4.74 10.61
C PHE A 72 -2.84 3.78 11.77
N MET A 73 -1.73 3.02 11.70
CA MET A 73 -1.34 2.07 12.74
C MET A 73 -0.75 2.74 13.98
N ALA A 74 -0.30 3.99 13.90
CA ALA A 74 0.21 4.74 15.05
C ALA A 74 -0.91 5.17 16.01
N ASP A 75 -2.11 5.43 15.50
CA ASP A 75 -3.31 5.76 16.29
C ASP A 75 -4.55 5.08 15.70
N PRO A 76 -4.69 3.74 15.88
CA PRO A 76 -5.74 2.99 15.23
C PRO A 76 -7.11 3.29 15.87
N PRO A 77 -8.16 3.50 15.05
CA PRO A 77 -9.51 3.73 15.54
C PRO A 77 -10.09 2.47 16.22
N ARG A 78 -10.85 2.67 17.30
CA ARG A 78 -11.51 1.62 18.10
C ARG A 78 -13.03 1.59 17.94
N ASP A 79 -13.52 2.06 16.80
CA ASP A 79 -14.94 2.22 16.47
C ASP A 79 -15.45 1.15 15.50
N GLY A 80 -14.78 -0.01 15.46
CA GLY A 80 -15.09 -1.10 14.53
C GLY A 80 -14.46 -0.96 13.14
N THR A 81 -13.76 0.13 12.86
CA THR A 81 -13.04 0.33 11.59
C THR A 81 -12.04 -0.80 11.30
N LEU A 82 -11.37 -1.35 12.31
CA LEU A 82 -10.41 -2.44 12.13
C LEU A 82 -11.08 -3.71 11.59
N ALA A 83 -12.21 -4.10 12.18
CA ALA A 83 -13.03 -5.21 11.70
C ALA A 83 -13.49 -4.97 10.25
N TRP A 84 -13.94 -3.76 9.95
CA TRP A 84 -14.40 -3.39 8.61
C TRP A 84 -13.28 -3.45 7.56
N LEU A 85 -12.06 -3.03 7.90
CA LEU A 85 -10.90 -3.15 7.02
C LEU A 85 -10.53 -4.61 6.74
N VAL A 86 -10.45 -5.43 7.77
CA VAL A 86 -9.98 -6.82 7.64
C VAL A 86 -11.06 -7.72 7.06
N GLU A 87 -12.25 -7.73 7.63
CA GLU A 87 -13.32 -8.64 7.21
C GLU A 87 -14.07 -8.12 5.99
N GLY A 88 -14.29 -6.81 5.91
CA GLY A 88 -15.02 -6.18 4.81
C GLY A 88 -14.17 -6.04 3.55
N TYR A 89 -13.00 -5.41 3.66
CA TYR A 89 -12.15 -5.13 2.50
C TYR A 89 -11.04 -6.14 2.27
N GLY A 90 -10.50 -6.72 3.33
CA GLY A 90 -9.60 -7.87 3.23
C GLY A 90 -10.34 -9.17 2.92
N ASN A 91 -11.67 -9.21 3.10
CA ASN A 91 -12.50 -10.41 2.90
C ASN A 91 -12.03 -11.61 3.76
N TRP A 92 -11.47 -11.35 4.94
CA TRP A 92 -11.00 -12.40 5.86
C TRP A 92 -11.92 -12.50 7.07
N GLY A 93 -12.66 -13.61 7.17
CA GLY A 93 -13.42 -13.89 8.37
C GLY A 93 -12.48 -14.18 9.55
N VAL A 94 -12.53 -13.36 10.59
CA VAL A 94 -11.73 -13.56 11.81
C VAL A 94 -12.61 -14.18 12.87
N ASP A 95 -12.35 -15.44 13.20
CA ASP A 95 -13.12 -16.12 14.25
C ASP A 95 -12.95 -15.42 15.59
N HIS A 96 -14.08 -15.08 16.23
CA HIS A 96 -14.14 -14.25 17.42
C HIS A 96 -13.25 -13.00 17.30
N GLY A 97 -13.47 -12.19 16.26
CA GLY A 97 -12.69 -11.00 15.96
C GLY A 97 -12.65 -9.99 17.10
N THR A 98 -11.44 -9.57 17.48
CA THR A 98 -11.17 -8.48 18.44
C THR A 98 -10.24 -7.47 17.80
N ASP A 99 -10.20 -6.25 18.32
CA ASP A 99 -9.29 -5.20 17.83
C ASP A 99 -7.83 -5.68 17.81
N GLU A 100 -7.40 -6.45 18.80
CA GLU A 100 -6.05 -7.03 18.86
C GLU A 100 -5.77 -7.96 17.67
N LYS A 101 -6.70 -8.87 17.35
CA LYS A 101 -6.54 -9.78 16.22
C LYS A 101 -6.51 -9.04 14.88
N TYR A 102 -7.35 -8.03 14.72
CA TYR A 102 -7.33 -7.20 13.52
C TYR A 102 -6.04 -6.40 13.40
N LEU A 103 -5.52 -5.86 14.51
CA LEU A 103 -4.24 -5.17 14.54
C LEU A 103 -3.07 -6.10 14.21
N GLU A 104 -3.06 -7.34 14.70
CA GLU A 104 -2.04 -8.33 14.35
C GLU A 104 -2.01 -8.62 12.84
N ILE A 105 -3.20 -8.72 12.24
CA ILE A 105 -3.35 -8.89 10.78
C ILE A 105 -2.80 -7.67 10.04
N LEU A 106 -3.21 -6.46 10.42
CA LEU A 106 -2.79 -5.23 9.76
C LEU A 106 -1.29 -4.95 9.96
N ASP A 107 -0.73 -5.27 11.13
CA ASP A 107 0.70 -5.17 11.40
C ASP A 107 1.50 -6.14 10.52
N ARG A 108 1.03 -7.38 10.34
CA ARG A 108 1.65 -8.34 9.43
C ARG A 108 1.67 -7.81 8.00
N LEU A 109 0.56 -7.25 7.52
CA LEU A 109 0.47 -6.64 6.18
C LEU A 109 1.44 -5.46 6.04
N LEU A 110 1.47 -4.57 7.04
CA LEU A 110 2.37 -3.42 7.07
C LEU A 110 3.84 -3.86 7.04
N ARG A 111 4.20 -4.91 7.79
CA ARG A 111 5.56 -5.47 7.79
C ARG A 111 5.96 -5.95 6.40
N ILE A 112 5.11 -6.73 5.73
CA ILE A 112 5.37 -7.21 4.37
C ILE A 112 5.54 -6.02 3.41
N LEU A 113 4.63 -5.04 3.47
CA LEU A 113 4.69 -3.85 2.63
C LEU A 113 6.03 -3.09 2.82
N ARG A 114 6.48 -2.92 4.07
CA ARG A 114 7.76 -2.28 4.40
C ARG A 114 8.96 -3.04 3.85
N GLU A 115 8.97 -4.36 4.01
CA GLU A 115 10.04 -5.24 3.50
C GLU A 115 10.16 -5.14 1.98
N GLU A 116 9.03 -5.27 1.27
CA GLU A 116 9.00 -5.21 -0.19
C GLU A 116 9.35 -3.80 -0.70
N TYR A 117 8.88 -2.75 -0.02
CA TYR A 117 9.21 -1.37 -0.37
C TYR A 117 10.69 -1.06 -0.21
N ALA A 118 11.31 -1.52 0.90
CA ALA A 118 12.74 -1.34 1.13
C ALA A 118 13.59 -2.01 0.03
N GLY A 119 13.16 -3.18 -0.47
CA GLY A 119 13.82 -3.86 -1.58
C GLY A 119 13.77 -3.10 -2.91
N VAL A 120 12.77 -2.24 -3.12
CA VAL A 120 12.64 -1.39 -4.32
C VAL A 120 13.30 -0.02 -4.13
N ALA A 121 13.26 0.53 -2.92
CA ALA A 121 13.86 1.83 -2.59
C ALA A 121 15.39 1.77 -2.49
N SER A 122 15.95 0.61 -2.10
CA SER A 122 17.38 0.35 -2.28
C SER A 122 17.65 0.08 -3.75
N PRO A 123 18.55 0.83 -4.42
CA PRO A 123 19.01 0.43 -5.74
C PRO A 123 19.61 -0.98 -5.63
N PRO A 124 19.54 -1.84 -6.68
CA PRO A 124 20.32 -3.06 -6.67
C PRO A 124 21.77 -2.65 -6.40
N GLY A 125 22.31 -3.05 -5.25
CA GLY A 125 23.71 -2.83 -4.92
C GLY A 125 24.57 -3.37 -6.07
N PRO A 126 25.76 -2.79 -6.32
CA PRO A 126 26.60 -3.27 -7.41
C PRO A 126 26.74 -4.78 -7.26
N ALA A 127 26.27 -5.51 -8.28
CA ALA A 127 26.42 -6.95 -8.34
C ALA A 127 27.87 -7.26 -7.99
N ALA A 128 28.09 -7.99 -6.90
CA ALA A 128 29.42 -8.44 -6.53
C ALA A 128 29.91 -9.30 -7.70
N ALA A 129 30.75 -8.70 -8.54
CA ALA A 129 31.59 -9.43 -9.45
C ALA A 129 32.64 -10.14 -8.57
N GLY A 130 32.38 -11.40 -8.30
CA GLY A 130 33.35 -12.38 -7.79
C GLY A 130 33.73 -13.34 -8.89
#